data_AF-A0A261PYR7-F1
#
_entry.id   AF-A0A261PYR7-F1
#
_cell.length_a   1.000
_cell.length_b   1.000
_cell.length_c   1.000
_cell.angle_alpha   90.00
_cell.angle_beta   90.00
_cell.angle_gamma   90.00
#
_symmetry.space_group_name_H-M   'P 1'
#
loop_
_entity.id
_entity.type
_entity.pdbx_description
1 polymer ?
#
loop_
_entity_poly.entity_id
_entity_poly.type
_entity_poly.pdbx_seq_one_letter_code
_entity_poly.pdbx_strand_id
1 'polypeptide(L)'
;MQEHFLSIACIGSWAIFSSYYLFRSYHNPSKVNPYLLESIPSVFPTLGIMCTAWGIFSGLSDFDASNIQNSLPQLLSGLKSAFVATIAGIAGLIIAQKALAYVQNHIDHSPNRPRQASDELSALNDLNLRFGELEKALRNDLSVINKTLRDTQEYNVQQYREIQNLISKQITESEKQFVQTDGIQRSIDQQIAIGNSQLSQTESFQKTNAAYLDRILNSSTQTLKATEDQTKNLEQGFGQIVRGMTTSNQLLTTKFDEFSELMRQNNTEALVEVMKATTEQFNAQMSELIDRLVKENFKELNSSVLMLNSWQKENKEQVAQLGKEAQLILTNVSKATKDLDKATIVLSQVAALSEELVANDGKLTQLVRELDKVMISDGKFTDIVTRVERSVDTLLTTTMAYDETTQKLNIWVRNQMNFSDKAEILISQLEEFRNLNGSTWDNYRAEMDKSINIIKRASTSLGKDLENINQEFYERLNDTLQNLDGLIQRFMMGQTTVARR
;
A
#
# COMPACT_ATOMS: atom_id res chain seq x y z
N MET A 1 22.50 13.88 97.81
CA MET A 1 21.51 14.25 96.77
C MET A 1 22.14 14.50 95.40
N GLN A 2 23.40 14.99 95.32
CA GLN A 2 24.08 15.25 94.04
C GLN A 2 24.45 13.99 93.23
N GLU A 3 24.70 12.84 93.86
CA GLU A 3 25.23 11.65 93.16
C GLU A 3 24.19 10.87 92.32
N HIS A 4 22.91 10.92 92.68
CA HIS A 4 21.84 10.32 91.87
C HIS A 4 21.54 11.10 90.59
N PHE A 5 21.98 12.36 90.53
CA PHE A 5 21.65 13.25 89.42
C PHE A 5 22.43 12.87 88.15
N LEU A 6 23.67 12.42 88.27
CA LEU A 6 24.53 12.15 87.11
C LEU A 6 24.04 10.94 86.29
N SER A 7 23.70 9.83 86.95
CA SER A 7 23.24 8.61 86.27
C SER A 7 21.90 8.83 85.54
N ILE A 8 20.97 9.53 86.20
CA ILE A 8 19.68 9.88 85.62
C ILE A 8 19.85 10.92 84.51
N ALA A 9 20.77 11.88 84.65
CA ALA A 9 21.05 12.88 83.61
C ALA A 9 21.65 12.24 82.34
N CYS A 10 22.58 11.29 82.47
CA CYS A 10 23.16 10.60 81.31
C CYS A 10 22.10 9.80 80.54
N ILE A 11 21.32 8.95 81.22
CA ILE A 11 20.26 8.16 80.60
C ILE A 11 19.15 9.07 80.05
N GLY A 12 18.78 10.13 80.77
CA GLY A 12 17.78 11.10 80.35
C GLY A 12 18.21 11.92 79.12
N SER A 13 19.47 12.32 79.02
CA SER A 13 20.01 13.03 77.85
C SER A 13 19.94 12.17 76.59
N TRP A 14 20.29 10.88 76.70
CA TRP A 14 20.18 9.92 75.60
C TRP A 14 18.72 9.65 75.25
N ALA A 15 17.82 9.57 76.23
CA ALA A 15 16.40 9.44 75.99
C ALA A 15 15.84 10.60 75.16
N ILE A 16 16.18 11.86 75.51
CA ILE A 16 15.75 13.04 74.76
C ILE A 16 16.29 13.01 73.32
N PHE A 17 17.58 12.72 73.15
CA PHE A 17 18.19 12.59 71.82
C PHE A 17 17.51 11.51 70.99
N SER A 18 17.28 10.32 71.58
CA SER A 18 16.65 9.19 70.90
C SER A 18 15.22 9.51 70.46
N SER A 19 14.41 10.14 71.32
CA SER A 19 13.05 10.53 71.00
C SER A 19 13.00 11.60 69.90
N TYR A 20 13.89 12.60 69.96
CA TYR A 20 14.00 13.62 68.92
C TYR A 20 14.39 13.01 67.57
N TYR A 21 15.39 12.12 67.55
CA TYR A 21 15.87 11.49 66.32
C TYR A 21 14.84 10.52 65.73
N LEU A 22 14.14 9.74 66.55
CA LEU A 22 13.04 8.88 66.11
C LEU A 22 11.88 9.70 65.52
N PHE A 23 11.49 10.81 66.17
CA PHE A 23 10.45 11.69 65.67
C PHE A 23 10.83 12.38 64.34
N ARG A 24 12.08 12.82 64.23
CA ARG A 24 12.64 13.38 62.99
C ARG A 24 12.67 12.34 61.86
N SER A 25 13.03 11.10 62.19
CA SER A 25 13.11 10.00 61.23
C SER A 25 11.72 9.58 60.74
N TYR A 26 10.70 9.67 61.60
CA TYR A 26 9.30 9.45 61.23
C TYR A 26 8.79 10.49 60.21
N HIS A 27 9.11 11.78 60.38
CA HIS A 27 8.65 12.84 59.47
C HIS A 27 9.50 13.01 58.20
N ASN A 28 10.79 12.67 58.23
CA ASN A 28 11.72 12.84 57.11
C ASN A 28 12.45 11.53 56.78
N PRO A 29 11.75 10.53 56.21
CA PRO A 29 12.32 9.20 55.95
C PRO A 29 13.51 9.22 54.96
N SER A 30 13.60 10.22 54.07
CA SER A 30 14.61 10.27 53.00
C SER A 30 16.03 10.66 53.45
N LYS A 31 16.23 11.16 54.68
CA LYS A 31 17.52 11.64 55.20
C LYS A 31 17.92 10.98 56.52
N VAL A 32 17.54 9.72 56.71
CA VAL A 32 17.85 8.96 57.92
C VAL A 32 19.18 8.24 57.75
N ASN A 33 20.09 8.37 58.73
CA ASN A 33 21.29 7.54 58.81
C ASN A 33 20.93 6.21 59.53
N PRO A 34 20.97 5.06 58.83
CA PRO A 34 20.53 3.77 59.38
C PRO A 34 21.40 3.31 60.55
N TYR A 35 22.71 3.56 60.51
CA TYR A 35 23.64 3.18 61.59
C TYR A 35 23.30 3.86 62.92
N LEU A 36 22.93 5.15 62.88
CA LEU A 36 22.53 5.88 64.07
C LEU A 36 21.19 5.38 64.59
N LEU A 37 20.24 5.09 63.71
CA LEU A 37 18.91 4.63 64.06
C LEU A 37 18.93 3.26 64.76
N GLU A 38 19.72 2.32 64.25
CA GLU A 38 19.87 0.97 64.82
C GLU A 38 20.65 0.97 66.14
N SER A 39 21.55 1.95 66.35
CA SER A 39 22.33 2.07 67.59
C SER A 39 21.53 2.60 68.80
N ILE A 40 20.35 3.20 68.59
CA ILE A 40 19.59 3.88 69.66
C ILE A 40 19.25 2.95 70.83
N PRO A 41 18.65 1.75 70.61
CA PRO A 41 18.24 0.90 71.72
C PRO A 41 19.43 0.32 72.48
N SER A 42 20.51 -0.06 71.78
CA SER A 42 21.66 -0.75 72.37
C SER A 42 22.53 0.15 73.26
N VAL A 43 22.49 1.47 73.10
CA VAL A 43 23.22 2.43 73.94
C VAL A 43 22.60 2.56 75.34
N PHE A 44 21.29 2.31 75.51
CA PHE A 44 20.63 2.41 76.83
C PHE A 44 21.20 1.42 77.87
N PRO A 45 21.36 0.11 77.57
CA PRO A 45 22.04 -0.83 78.46
C PRO A 45 23.50 -0.46 78.72
N THR A 46 24.23 0.00 77.70
CA THR A 46 25.63 0.40 77.85
C THR A 46 25.79 1.59 78.80
N LEU A 47 24.94 2.61 78.68
CA LEU A 47 24.88 3.73 79.62
C LEU A 47 24.44 3.26 81.02
N GLY A 48 23.49 2.32 81.12
CA GLY A 48 23.08 1.72 82.38
C GLY A 48 24.24 1.03 83.10
N ILE A 49 25.03 0.20 82.40
CA ILE A 49 26.22 -0.47 82.93
C ILE A 49 27.31 0.54 83.32
N MET A 50 27.49 1.61 82.55
CA MET A 50 28.44 2.67 82.91
C MET A 50 28.00 3.40 84.19
N CYS A 51 26.70 3.71 84.30
CA CYS A 51 26.13 4.38 85.46
C CYS A 51 26.14 3.52 86.72
N THR A 52 26.04 2.19 86.59
CA THR A 52 26.14 1.28 87.74
C THR A 52 27.55 1.23 88.30
N ALA A 53 28.55 1.15 87.43
CA ALA A 53 29.95 1.25 87.83
C ALA A 53 30.23 2.57 88.55
N TRP A 54 29.70 3.68 88.04
CA TRP A 54 29.82 4.98 88.69
C TRP A 54 29.10 5.05 90.05
N GLY A 55 27.89 4.50 90.15
CA GLY A 55 27.12 4.48 91.41
C GLY A 55 27.81 3.69 92.52
N ILE A 56 28.42 2.55 92.18
CA ILE A 56 29.23 1.76 93.12
C ILE A 56 30.49 2.52 93.51
N PHE A 57 31.17 3.15 92.55
CA PHE A 57 32.37 3.96 92.79
C PHE A 57 32.10 5.11 93.76
N SER A 58 31.03 5.89 93.55
CA SER A 58 30.60 6.96 94.46
C SER A 58 30.30 6.43 95.87
N GLY A 59 29.62 5.28 95.96
CA GLY A 59 29.31 4.65 97.25
C GLY A 59 30.53 4.13 98.02
N LEU A 60 31.65 3.91 97.33
CA LEU A 60 32.91 3.46 97.93
C LEU A 60 33.91 4.60 98.18
N SER A 61 33.71 5.79 97.58
CA SER A 61 34.68 6.89 97.63
C SER A 61 34.97 7.40 99.04
N ASP A 62 33.95 7.41 99.91
CA ASP A 62 34.07 7.85 101.31
C ASP A 62 34.01 6.67 102.31
N PHE A 63 34.28 5.45 101.83
CA PHE A 63 34.20 4.25 102.67
C PHE A 63 35.42 4.15 103.59
N ASP A 64 35.19 4.25 104.91
CA ASP A 64 36.22 4.07 105.92
C ASP A 64 36.17 2.65 106.49
N ALA A 65 37.19 1.85 106.18
CA ALA A 65 37.32 0.49 106.67
C ALA A 65 37.43 0.40 108.21
N SER A 66 37.78 1.51 108.88
CA SER A 66 37.93 1.60 110.33
C SER A 66 36.59 1.87 111.04
N ASN A 67 35.57 2.35 110.32
CA ASN A 67 34.25 2.72 110.87
C ASN A 67 33.10 2.26 109.96
N ILE A 68 32.98 0.94 109.81
CA ILE A 68 32.01 0.28 108.92
C ILE A 68 30.56 0.72 109.20
N GLN A 69 30.18 0.91 110.48
CA GLN A 69 28.81 1.26 110.87
C GLN A 69 28.34 2.59 110.26
N ASN A 70 29.23 3.57 110.14
CA ASN A 70 28.91 4.88 109.57
C ASN A 70 29.07 4.92 108.03
N SER A 71 29.89 4.04 107.45
CA SER A 71 30.08 3.96 105.99
C SER A 71 29.04 3.07 105.27
N LEU A 72 28.36 2.16 105.99
CA LEU A 72 27.36 1.26 105.42
C LEU A 72 26.16 2.00 104.76
N PRO A 73 25.58 3.05 105.37
CA PRO A 73 24.46 3.79 104.76
C PRO A 73 24.82 4.44 103.42
N GLN A 74 26.04 4.97 103.28
CA GLN A 74 26.50 5.61 102.05
C GLN A 74 26.76 4.59 100.94
N LEU A 75 27.36 3.44 101.28
CA LEU A 75 27.53 2.33 100.34
C LEU A 75 26.18 1.80 99.82
N LEU A 76 25.21 1.61 100.71
CA LEU A 76 23.86 1.19 100.35
C LEU A 76 23.15 2.21 99.45
N SER A 77 23.42 3.50 99.65
CA SER A 77 22.92 4.58 98.78
C SER A 77 23.52 4.52 97.38
N GLY A 78 24.84 4.31 97.26
CA GLY A 78 25.52 4.12 95.97
C GLY A 78 25.03 2.87 95.23
N LEU A 79 24.88 1.75 95.95
CA LEU A 79 24.35 0.50 95.40
C LEU A 79 22.89 0.65 94.93
N LYS A 80 22.04 1.35 95.70
CA LYS A 80 20.66 1.65 95.29
C LYS A 80 20.63 2.48 94.00
N SER A 81 21.51 3.47 93.87
CA SER A 81 21.67 4.27 92.66
C SER A 81 22.05 3.41 91.44
N ALA A 82 22.98 2.46 91.65
CA ALA A 82 23.41 1.54 90.61
C ALA A 82 22.25 0.65 90.13
N PHE A 83 21.47 0.05 91.04
CA PHE A 83 20.32 -0.76 90.65
C PHE A 83 19.27 0.03 89.86
N VAL A 84 18.98 1.27 90.26
CA VAL A 84 18.05 2.14 89.54
C VAL A 84 18.56 2.45 88.12
N ALA A 85 19.86 2.68 87.95
CA ALA A 85 20.46 2.93 86.65
C ALA A 85 20.38 1.72 85.71
N THR A 86 20.60 0.49 86.20
CA THR A 86 20.40 -0.74 85.38
C THR A 86 18.96 -0.89 84.94
N ILE A 87 18.02 -0.72 85.88
CA ILE A 87 16.59 -0.86 85.59
C ILE A 87 16.16 0.18 84.55
N ALA A 88 16.63 1.43 84.69
CA ALA A 88 16.36 2.48 83.72
C ALA A 88 16.97 2.18 82.33
N GLY A 89 18.19 1.64 82.26
CA GLY A 89 18.81 1.23 81.00
C GLY A 89 18.07 0.09 80.29
N ILE A 90 17.62 -0.93 81.04
CA ILE A 90 16.85 -2.04 80.47
C ILE A 90 15.44 -1.59 80.05
N ALA A 91 14.77 -0.77 80.86
CA ALA A 91 13.47 -0.21 80.51
C ALA A 91 13.58 0.68 79.24
N GLY A 92 14.63 1.50 79.16
CA GLY A 92 14.94 2.31 77.99
C GLY A 92 15.14 1.48 76.72
N LEU A 93 15.89 0.36 76.81
CA LEU A 93 16.07 -0.57 75.69
C LEU A 93 14.73 -1.08 75.13
N ILE A 94 13.86 -1.59 76.00
CA ILE A 94 12.59 -2.21 75.58
C ILE A 94 11.68 -1.18 74.90
N ILE A 95 11.59 0.02 75.49
CA ILE A 95 10.78 1.12 74.93
C ILE A 95 11.36 1.57 73.58
N ALA A 96 12.68 1.77 73.50
CA ALA A 96 13.35 2.20 72.28
C ALA A 96 13.28 1.14 71.17
N GLN A 97 13.36 -0.16 71.47
CA GLN A 97 13.19 -1.23 70.49
C GLN A 97 11.79 -1.22 69.88
N LYS A 98 10.75 -1.06 70.72
CA LYS A 98 9.37 -1.02 70.24
C LYS A 98 9.08 0.25 69.42
N ALA A 99 9.61 1.39 69.86
CA ALA A 99 9.51 2.65 69.13
C ALA A 99 10.26 2.58 67.78
N LEU A 100 11.45 1.99 67.75
CA LEU A 100 12.22 1.76 66.54
C LEU A 100 11.46 0.88 65.54
N ALA A 101 10.90 -0.25 65.99
CA ALA A 101 10.11 -1.14 65.12
C ALA A 101 8.89 -0.42 64.50
N TYR A 102 8.22 0.46 65.26
CA TYR A 102 7.11 1.26 64.76
C TYR A 102 7.56 2.27 63.70
N VAL A 103 8.65 3.00 63.95
CA VAL A 103 9.20 3.99 63.01
C VAL A 103 9.75 3.30 61.75
N GLN A 104 10.44 2.16 61.89
CA GLN A 104 10.96 1.38 60.77
C GLN A 104 9.84 0.90 59.85
N ASN A 105 8.76 0.37 60.42
CA ASN A 105 7.59 -0.05 59.63
C ASN A 105 6.98 1.14 58.84
N HIS A 106 6.98 2.35 59.40
CA HIS A 106 6.51 3.54 58.67
C HIS A 106 7.47 3.99 57.55
N ILE A 107 8.78 3.86 57.78
CA ILE A 107 9.81 4.14 56.76
C ILE A 107 9.71 3.13 55.61
N ASP A 108 9.51 1.85 55.89
CA ASP A 108 9.44 0.77 54.90
C ASP A 108 8.23 0.91 53.95
N HIS A 109 7.14 1.53 54.41
CA HIS A 109 5.93 1.79 53.60
C HIS A 109 5.92 3.17 52.91
N SER A 110 6.94 4.00 53.09
CA SER A 110 7.01 5.33 52.51
C SER A 110 7.61 5.33 51.10
N PRO A 111 7.02 6.04 50.12
CA PRO A 111 7.51 6.05 48.72
C PRO A 111 8.91 6.68 48.54
N ASN A 112 9.41 7.40 49.55
CA ASN A 112 10.71 8.08 49.56
C ASN A 112 11.74 7.40 50.48
N ARG A 113 11.89 6.07 50.35
CA ARG A 113 12.88 5.28 51.10
C ARG A 113 14.32 5.69 50.73
N PRO A 114 15.26 5.81 51.69
CA PRO A 114 16.68 5.93 51.38
C PRO A 114 17.15 4.62 50.75
N ARG A 115 17.53 4.67 49.48
CA ARG A 115 17.93 3.52 48.67
C ARG A 115 19.30 3.02 49.16
N GLN A 116 19.33 1.86 49.81
CA GLN A 116 20.57 1.11 50.02
C GLN A 116 20.85 0.27 48.77
N ALA A 117 22.11 0.19 48.36
CA ALA A 117 22.56 -0.34 47.06
C ALA A 117 22.43 -1.87 46.88
N SER A 118 21.63 -2.57 47.69
CA SER A 118 21.55 -4.04 47.70
C SER A 118 20.13 -4.60 47.87
N ASP A 119 19.09 -3.86 47.45
CA ASP A 119 17.71 -4.38 47.50
C ASP A 119 17.26 -4.79 46.10
N GLU A 120 17.54 -6.04 45.71
CA GLU A 120 17.07 -6.66 44.46
C GLU A 120 15.54 -6.57 44.32
N LEU A 121 14.82 -6.55 45.45
CA LEU A 121 13.37 -6.40 45.50
C LEU A 121 12.90 -5.00 45.04
N SER A 122 13.67 -3.95 45.33
CA SER A 122 13.37 -2.59 44.84
C SER A 122 13.66 -2.48 43.35
N ALA A 123 14.69 -3.15 42.84
CA ALA A 123 14.96 -3.23 41.42
C ALA A 123 13.84 -3.99 40.68
N LEU A 124 13.36 -5.11 41.23
CA LEU A 124 12.23 -5.87 40.72
C LEU A 124 10.93 -5.06 40.67
N ASN A 125 10.64 -4.26 41.70
CA ASN A 125 9.45 -3.41 41.71
C ASN A 125 9.53 -2.27 40.68
N ASP A 126 10.70 -1.64 40.50
CA ASP A 126 10.93 -0.64 39.44
C ASP A 126 10.80 -1.28 38.05
N LEU A 127 11.29 -2.50 37.88
CA LEU A 127 11.15 -3.27 36.65
C LEU A 127 9.67 -3.57 36.35
N ASN A 128 8.88 -3.94 37.35
CA ASN A 128 7.45 -4.21 37.20
C ASN A 128 6.65 -2.94 36.84
N LEU A 129 6.98 -1.80 37.46
CA LEU A 129 6.41 -0.50 37.10
C LEU A 129 6.73 -0.12 35.65
N ARG A 130 8.00 -0.25 35.24
CA ARG A 130 8.43 0.00 33.86
C ARG A 130 7.78 -0.95 32.86
N PHE A 131 7.58 -2.22 33.23
CA PHE A 131 6.83 -3.17 32.40
C PHE A 131 5.37 -2.75 32.22
N GLY A 132 4.72 -2.26 33.29
CA GLY A 132 3.35 -1.73 33.20
C GLY A 132 3.25 -0.47 32.33
N GLU A 133 4.25 0.41 32.38
CA GLU A 133 4.34 1.58 31.48
C GLU A 133 4.59 1.16 30.03
N LEU A 134 5.47 0.18 29.81
CA LEU A 134 5.74 -0.38 28.50
C LEU A 134 4.49 -1.04 27.89
N GLU A 135 3.72 -1.81 28.66
CA GLU A 135 2.47 -2.40 28.19
C GLU A 135 1.47 -1.32 27.76
N LYS A 136 1.33 -0.25 28.55
CA LYS A 136 0.46 0.89 28.20
C LYS A 136 0.93 1.59 26.92
N ALA A 137 2.23 1.81 26.77
CA ALA A 137 2.80 2.41 25.57
C ALA A 137 2.53 1.52 24.34
N LEU A 138 2.79 0.22 24.43
CA LEU A 138 2.53 -0.74 23.35
C LEU A 138 1.05 -0.80 22.98
N ARG A 139 0.13 -0.81 23.95
CA ARG A 139 -1.31 -0.77 23.68
C ARG A 139 -1.72 0.53 22.96
N ASN A 140 -1.15 1.66 23.36
CA ASN A 140 -1.42 2.94 22.72
C ASN A 140 -0.91 2.95 21.28
N ASP A 141 0.34 2.55 21.05
CA ASP A 141 0.95 2.47 19.73
C ASP A 141 0.17 1.51 18.81
N LEU A 142 -0.23 0.33 19.32
CA LEU A 142 -1.06 -0.61 18.57
C LEU A 142 -2.43 -0.01 18.20
N SER A 143 -3.03 0.77 19.10
CA SER A 143 -4.30 1.45 18.83
C SER A 143 -4.17 2.53 17.75
N VAL A 144 -3.06 3.28 17.77
CA VAL A 144 -2.74 4.30 16.76
C VAL A 144 -2.50 3.62 15.42
N ILE A 145 -1.69 2.57 15.37
CA ILE A 145 -1.44 1.79 14.15
C ILE A 145 -2.74 1.25 13.57
N ASN A 146 -3.60 0.65 14.40
CA ASN A 146 -4.87 0.10 13.94
C ASN A 146 -5.81 1.19 13.39
N LYS A 147 -5.86 2.35 14.04
CA LYS A 147 -6.58 3.51 13.53
C LYS A 147 -6.03 3.98 12.19
N THR A 148 -4.71 4.18 12.07
CA THR A 148 -4.07 4.61 10.82
C THR A 148 -4.29 3.60 9.70
N LEU A 149 -4.23 2.30 9.97
CA LEU A 149 -4.53 1.26 8.99
C LEU A 149 -5.98 1.34 8.51
N ARG A 150 -6.94 1.53 9.43
CA ARG A 150 -8.36 1.68 9.07
C ARG A 150 -8.62 2.94 8.24
N ASP A 151 -8.07 4.08 8.66
CA ASP A 151 -8.24 5.36 7.96
C ASP A 151 -7.59 5.29 6.56
N THR A 152 -6.43 4.62 6.43
CA THR A 152 -5.77 4.37 5.14
C THR A 152 -6.59 3.45 4.26
N GLN A 153 -7.19 2.40 4.83
CA GLN A 153 -8.06 1.49 4.08
C GLN A 153 -9.32 2.21 3.57
N GLU A 154 -9.97 3.03 4.40
CA GLU A 154 -11.13 3.83 4.00
C GLU A 154 -10.77 4.83 2.89
N TYR A 155 -9.64 5.53 3.03
CA TYR A 155 -9.12 6.44 2.00
C TYR A 155 -8.88 5.70 0.68
N ASN A 156 -8.19 4.56 0.71
CA ASN A 156 -7.93 3.76 -0.50
C ASN A 156 -9.23 3.31 -1.16
N VAL A 157 -10.23 2.85 -0.39
CA VAL A 157 -11.55 2.46 -0.92
C VAL A 157 -12.27 3.64 -1.57
N GLN A 158 -12.18 4.85 -1.00
CA GLN A 158 -12.74 6.05 -1.61
C GLN A 158 -12.04 6.38 -2.94
N GLN A 159 -10.71 6.36 -2.98
CA GLN A 159 -9.95 6.57 -4.22
C GLN A 159 -10.34 5.56 -5.31
N TYR A 160 -10.50 4.27 -4.96
CA TYR A 160 -10.98 3.27 -5.91
C TYR A 160 -12.38 3.59 -6.45
N ARG A 161 -13.31 4.05 -5.60
CA ARG A 161 -14.66 4.44 -6.05
C ARG A 161 -14.64 5.65 -6.98
N GLU A 162 -13.82 6.65 -6.68
CA GLU A 162 -13.67 7.83 -7.56
C GLU A 162 -13.10 7.45 -8.93
N ILE A 163 -12.05 6.61 -8.95
CA ILE A 163 -11.48 6.09 -10.20
C ILE A 163 -12.53 5.30 -10.98
N GLN A 164 -13.30 4.43 -10.33
CA GLN A 164 -14.38 3.68 -11.00
C GLN A 164 -15.46 4.60 -11.59
N ASN A 165 -15.83 5.66 -10.88
CA ASN A 165 -16.79 6.65 -11.38
C ASN A 165 -16.25 7.41 -12.59
N LEU A 166 -14.97 7.82 -12.56
CA LEU A 166 -14.31 8.50 -13.68
C LEU A 166 -14.22 7.58 -14.91
N ILE A 167 -13.83 6.31 -14.72
CA ILE A 167 -13.79 5.31 -15.80
C ILE A 167 -15.19 5.10 -16.39
N SER A 168 -16.21 4.92 -15.55
CA SER A 168 -17.59 4.72 -15.99
C SER A 168 -18.10 5.90 -16.82
N LYS A 169 -17.84 7.13 -16.35
CA LYS A 169 -18.20 8.35 -17.07
C LYS A 169 -17.49 8.42 -18.44
N GLN A 170 -16.21 8.08 -18.48
CA GLN A 170 -15.43 8.08 -19.73
C GLN A 170 -15.92 7.02 -20.73
N ILE A 171 -16.31 5.83 -20.25
CA ILE A 171 -16.92 4.78 -21.08
C ILE A 171 -18.23 5.27 -21.69
N THR A 172 -19.14 5.85 -20.89
CA THR A 172 -20.42 6.38 -21.40
C THR A 172 -20.22 7.49 -22.44
N GLU A 173 -19.25 8.39 -22.22
CA GLU A 173 -18.92 9.44 -23.19
C GLU A 173 -18.38 8.83 -24.51
N SER A 174 -17.56 7.79 -24.40
CA SER A 174 -16.97 7.08 -25.55
C SER A 174 -18.03 6.31 -26.33
N GLU A 175 -18.98 5.65 -25.66
CA GLU A 175 -20.12 4.99 -26.29
C GLU A 175 -20.99 5.99 -27.07
N LYS A 176 -21.23 7.17 -26.50
CA LYS A 176 -21.98 8.24 -27.19
C LYS A 176 -21.26 8.71 -28.45
N GLN A 177 -19.94 8.88 -28.40
CA GLN A 177 -19.13 9.21 -29.57
C GLN A 177 -19.17 8.10 -30.64
N PHE A 178 -19.14 6.84 -30.21
CA PHE A 178 -19.25 5.70 -31.11
C PHE A 178 -20.60 5.67 -31.85
N VAL A 179 -21.71 5.87 -31.14
CA VAL A 179 -23.06 5.95 -31.74
C VAL A 179 -23.15 7.11 -32.73
N GLN A 180 -22.56 8.27 -32.40
CA GLN A 180 -22.52 9.39 -33.33
C GLN A 180 -21.69 9.08 -34.58
N THR A 181 -20.58 8.38 -34.42
CA THR A 181 -19.71 7.94 -35.54
C THR A 181 -20.44 6.96 -36.45
N ASP A 182 -21.17 5.99 -35.88
CA ASP A 182 -22.01 5.06 -36.65
C ASP A 182 -23.11 5.80 -37.42
N GLY A 183 -23.74 6.81 -36.81
CA GLY A 183 -24.71 7.67 -37.49
C GLY A 183 -24.12 8.46 -38.67
N ILE A 184 -22.89 8.94 -38.52
CA ILE A 184 -22.14 9.60 -39.61
C ILE A 184 -21.84 8.59 -40.73
N GLN A 185 -21.37 7.39 -40.39
CA GLN A 185 -21.06 6.36 -41.38
C GLN A 185 -22.28 5.98 -42.20
N ARG A 186 -23.44 5.75 -41.56
CA ARG A 186 -24.70 5.48 -42.28
C ARG A 186 -25.11 6.61 -43.21
N SER A 187 -24.87 7.86 -42.80
CA SER A 187 -25.17 9.04 -43.64
C SER A 187 -24.23 9.11 -44.85
N ILE A 188 -22.96 8.74 -44.69
CA ILE A 188 -21.98 8.62 -45.79
C ILE A 188 -22.41 7.51 -46.75
N ASP A 189 -22.75 6.33 -46.25
CA ASP A 189 -23.17 5.19 -47.07
C ASP A 189 -24.42 5.53 -47.89
N GLN A 190 -25.38 6.25 -47.28
CA GLN A 190 -26.57 6.73 -47.97
C GLN A 190 -26.22 7.73 -49.08
N GLN A 191 -25.30 8.67 -48.84
CA GLN A 191 -24.85 9.60 -49.88
C GLN A 191 -24.11 8.90 -51.02
N ILE A 192 -23.28 7.90 -50.70
CA ILE A 192 -22.61 7.08 -51.73
C ILE A 192 -23.64 6.34 -52.59
N ALA A 193 -24.67 5.76 -51.98
CA ALA A 193 -25.75 5.09 -52.71
C ALA A 193 -26.51 6.06 -53.63
N ILE A 194 -26.84 7.26 -53.15
CA ILE A 194 -27.48 8.31 -53.95
C ILE A 194 -26.57 8.72 -55.10
N GLY A 195 -25.29 9.00 -54.85
CA GLY A 195 -24.31 9.38 -55.87
C GLY A 195 -24.17 8.33 -56.96
N ASN A 196 -24.09 7.04 -56.59
CA ASN A 196 -24.04 5.94 -57.55
C ASN A 196 -25.32 5.84 -58.41
N SER A 197 -26.49 6.10 -57.83
CA SER A 197 -27.76 6.09 -58.58
C SER A 197 -27.83 7.24 -59.60
N GLN A 198 -27.34 8.44 -59.23
CA GLN A 198 -27.28 9.60 -60.12
C GLN A 198 -26.25 9.40 -61.23
N LEU A 199 -25.09 8.80 -60.92
CA LEU A 199 -24.10 8.44 -61.92
C LEU A 199 -24.68 7.46 -62.94
N SER A 200 -25.37 6.42 -62.48
CA SER A 200 -26.02 5.44 -63.35
C SER A 200 -27.08 6.09 -64.26
N GLN A 201 -27.88 7.03 -63.74
CA GLN A 201 -28.82 7.81 -64.56
C GLN A 201 -28.09 8.65 -65.61
N THR A 202 -27.01 9.33 -65.23
CA THR A 202 -26.21 10.15 -66.15
C THR A 202 -25.60 9.32 -67.27
N GLU A 203 -25.03 8.16 -66.95
CA GLU A 203 -24.50 7.22 -67.94
C GLU A 203 -25.60 6.74 -68.90
N SER A 204 -26.80 6.44 -68.38
CA SER A 204 -27.94 6.03 -69.21
C SER A 204 -28.37 7.15 -70.17
N PHE A 205 -28.47 8.38 -69.67
CA PHE A 205 -28.83 9.55 -70.46
C PHE A 205 -27.79 9.85 -71.54
N GLN A 206 -26.49 9.76 -71.22
CA GLN A 206 -25.41 9.91 -72.19
C GLN A 206 -25.49 8.84 -73.29
N LYS A 207 -25.72 7.56 -72.94
CA LYS A 207 -25.90 6.49 -73.93
C LYS A 207 -27.10 6.76 -74.84
N THR A 208 -28.22 7.19 -74.28
CA THR A 208 -29.42 7.51 -75.07
C THR A 208 -29.18 8.70 -76.00
N ASN A 209 -28.53 9.76 -75.52
CA ASN A 209 -28.21 10.93 -76.36
C ASN A 209 -27.21 10.58 -77.46
N ALA A 210 -26.19 9.78 -77.17
CA ALA A 210 -25.25 9.29 -78.18
C ALA A 210 -25.98 8.52 -79.29
N ALA A 211 -26.95 7.66 -78.93
CA ALA A 211 -27.77 6.94 -79.89
C ALA A 211 -28.68 7.86 -80.73
N TYR A 212 -29.24 8.92 -80.13
CA TYR A 212 -30.02 9.92 -80.87
C TYR A 212 -29.15 10.71 -81.86
N LEU A 213 -27.96 11.16 -81.43
CA LEU A 213 -27.02 11.86 -82.29
C LEU A 213 -26.59 10.99 -83.47
N ASP A 214 -26.31 9.71 -83.23
CA ASP A 214 -25.97 8.76 -84.30
C ASP A 214 -27.11 8.58 -85.31
N ARG A 215 -28.36 8.49 -84.84
CA ARG A 215 -29.55 8.45 -85.74
C ARG A 215 -29.69 9.73 -86.57
N ILE A 216 -29.51 10.91 -85.98
CA ILE A 216 -29.57 12.20 -86.69
C ILE A 216 -28.45 12.29 -87.72
N LEU A 217 -27.24 11.87 -87.37
CA LEU A 217 -26.09 11.89 -88.27
C LEU A 217 -26.33 10.96 -89.48
N ASN A 218 -26.85 9.76 -89.22
CA ASN A 218 -27.19 8.79 -90.26
C ASN A 218 -28.32 9.30 -91.17
N SER A 219 -29.40 9.88 -90.61
CA SER A 219 -30.49 10.44 -91.44
C SER A 219 -30.01 11.62 -92.27
N SER A 220 -29.25 12.55 -91.68
CA SER A 220 -28.68 13.70 -92.38
C SER A 220 -27.76 13.26 -93.53
N THR A 221 -26.96 12.22 -93.29
CA THR A 221 -26.10 11.62 -94.33
C THR A 221 -26.92 11.03 -95.48
N GLN A 222 -28.04 10.35 -95.18
CA GLN A 222 -28.94 9.83 -96.22
C GLN A 222 -29.62 10.96 -97.00
N THR A 223 -30.10 12.01 -96.32
CA THR A 223 -30.72 13.17 -96.98
C THR A 223 -29.72 13.89 -97.88
N LEU A 224 -28.47 14.06 -97.45
CA LEU A 224 -27.42 14.65 -98.29
C LEU A 224 -27.19 13.83 -99.56
N LYS A 225 -27.08 12.50 -99.44
CA LYS A 225 -26.95 11.60 -100.61
C LYS A 225 -28.15 11.71 -101.55
N ALA A 226 -29.38 11.67 -101.02
CA ALA A 226 -30.59 11.81 -101.83
C ALA A 226 -30.66 13.17 -102.54
N THR A 227 -30.23 14.25 -101.88
CA THR A 227 -30.17 15.59 -102.46
C THR A 227 -29.10 15.69 -103.55
N GLU A 228 -27.94 15.07 -103.33
CA GLU A 228 -26.87 14.97 -104.34
C GLU A 228 -27.36 14.23 -105.59
N ASP A 229 -28.02 13.07 -105.41
CA ASP A 229 -28.59 12.29 -106.52
C ASP A 229 -29.69 13.07 -107.25
N GLN A 230 -30.55 13.78 -106.53
CA GLN A 230 -31.58 14.63 -107.12
C GLN A 230 -30.98 15.81 -107.89
N THR A 231 -29.88 16.38 -107.41
CA THR A 231 -29.15 17.46 -108.10
C THR A 231 -28.50 16.95 -109.37
N LYS A 232 -27.88 15.76 -109.36
CA LYS A 232 -27.38 15.10 -110.58
C LYS A 232 -28.50 14.82 -111.59
N ASN A 233 -29.65 14.35 -111.12
CA ASN A 233 -30.81 14.11 -111.99
C ASN A 233 -31.36 15.43 -112.56
N LEU A 234 -31.39 16.51 -111.78
CA LEU A 234 -31.79 17.84 -112.24
C LEU A 234 -30.79 18.42 -113.24
N GLU A 235 -29.48 18.26 -113.03
CA GLU A 235 -28.45 18.66 -114.01
C GLU A 235 -28.60 17.92 -115.33
N GLN A 236 -28.85 16.60 -115.28
CA GLN A 236 -29.13 15.80 -116.48
C GLN A 236 -30.43 16.24 -117.16
N GLY A 237 -31.49 16.48 -116.38
CA GLY A 237 -32.78 16.98 -116.85
C GLY A 237 -32.65 18.36 -117.50
N PHE A 238 -31.92 19.30 -116.88
CA PHE A 238 -31.59 20.60 -117.46
C PHE A 238 -30.79 20.44 -118.74
N GLY A 239 -29.82 19.53 -118.79
CA GLY A 239 -29.08 19.20 -120.00
C GLY A 239 -30.00 18.70 -121.13
N GLN A 240 -30.99 17.87 -120.81
CA GLN A 240 -32.00 17.41 -121.76
C GLN A 240 -32.95 18.54 -122.19
N ILE A 241 -33.39 19.39 -121.27
CA ILE A 241 -34.23 20.55 -121.56
C ILE A 241 -33.47 21.55 -122.43
N VAL A 242 -32.20 21.83 -122.16
CA VAL A 242 -31.38 22.75 -122.98
C VAL A 242 -31.17 22.18 -124.37
N ARG A 243 -30.90 20.87 -124.52
CA ARG A 243 -30.86 20.21 -125.84
C ARG A 243 -32.22 20.26 -126.52
N GLY A 244 -33.30 19.93 -125.82
CA GLY A 244 -34.67 19.97 -126.31
C GLY A 244 -35.10 21.38 -126.70
N MET A 245 -34.73 22.41 -125.95
CA MET A 245 -34.91 23.82 -126.27
C MET A 245 -34.10 24.18 -127.51
N THR A 246 -32.85 23.75 -127.64
CA THR A 246 -32.04 24.04 -128.82
C THR A 246 -32.69 23.43 -130.08
N THR A 247 -33.09 22.16 -130.00
CA THR A 247 -33.83 21.47 -131.07
C THR A 247 -35.19 22.13 -131.32
N SER A 248 -35.92 22.51 -130.27
CA SER A 248 -37.21 23.16 -130.36
C SER A 248 -37.10 24.59 -130.88
N ASN A 249 -36.00 25.29 -130.66
CA ASN A 249 -35.76 26.65 -131.14
C ASN A 249 -35.34 26.62 -132.62
N GLN A 250 -34.58 25.60 -133.03
CA GLN A 250 -34.36 25.27 -134.44
C GLN A 250 -35.68 24.90 -135.13
N LEU A 251 -36.47 24.01 -134.52
CA LEU A 251 -37.78 23.62 -135.02
C LEU A 251 -38.74 24.81 -135.02
N LEU A 252 -38.73 25.66 -133.99
CA LEU A 252 -39.51 26.90 -133.96
C LEU A 252 -39.07 27.82 -135.07
N THR A 253 -37.78 27.96 -135.35
CA THR A 253 -37.30 28.77 -136.49
C THR A 253 -37.86 28.21 -137.81
N THR A 254 -37.73 26.89 -138.03
CA THR A 254 -38.32 26.21 -139.20
C THR A 254 -39.85 26.33 -139.24
N LYS A 255 -40.52 26.21 -138.09
CA LYS A 255 -41.96 26.32 -137.96
C LYS A 255 -42.43 27.76 -138.00
N PHE A 256 -41.60 28.75 -137.67
CA PHE A 256 -41.88 30.19 -137.78
C PHE A 256 -41.77 30.63 -139.24
N ASP A 257 -40.87 30.02 -140.00
CA ASP A 257 -40.83 30.12 -141.46
C ASP A 257 -42.10 29.48 -142.07
N GLU A 258 -42.48 28.26 -141.65
CA GLU A 258 -43.75 27.64 -142.07
C GLU A 258 -45.00 28.36 -141.54
N PHE A 259 -44.92 29.00 -140.37
CA PHE A 259 -45.99 29.76 -139.73
C PHE A 259 -46.12 31.15 -140.33
N SER A 260 -45.06 31.76 -140.85
CA SER A 260 -45.17 32.95 -141.71
C SER A 260 -45.96 32.61 -142.98
N GLU A 261 -45.85 31.36 -143.46
CA GLU A 261 -46.59 30.85 -144.61
C GLU A 261 -48.04 30.45 -144.26
N LEU A 262 -48.28 29.93 -143.04
CA LEU A 262 -49.59 29.50 -142.52
C LEU A 262 -50.39 30.61 -141.82
N MET A 263 -49.76 31.71 -141.35
CA MET A 263 -50.41 32.93 -140.83
C MET A 263 -51.16 33.71 -141.91
N ARG A 264 -50.98 33.32 -143.18
CA ARG A 264 -51.84 33.72 -144.28
C ARG A 264 -53.22 33.00 -144.22
N GLN A 265 -53.43 32.03 -143.32
CA GLN A 265 -54.68 31.28 -143.13
C GLN A 265 -54.96 30.85 -141.66
N ASN A 266 -55.63 31.75 -140.91
CA ASN A 266 -56.68 31.50 -139.88
C ASN A 266 -56.38 30.89 -138.46
N ASN A 267 -56.72 31.73 -137.45
CA ASN A 267 -57.14 31.62 -136.02
C ASN A 267 -56.77 30.48 -135.03
N THR A 268 -56.49 30.89 -133.77
CA THR A 268 -56.23 30.07 -132.56
C THR A 268 -57.10 30.51 -131.36
N GLU A 269 -57.95 29.61 -130.83
CA GLU A 269 -58.66 29.80 -129.55
C GLU A 269 -58.38 28.66 -128.53
N ALA A 270 -57.65 27.61 -128.92
CA ALA A 270 -57.42 26.43 -128.06
C ALA A 270 -56.21 26.54 -127.08
N LEU A 271 -55.35 27.55 -127.21
CA LEU A 271 -54.09 27.64 -126.43
C LEU A 271 -54.29 28.22 -125.01
N VAL A 272 -55.33 29.05 -124.83
CA VAL A 272 -55.54 29.83 -123.60
C VAL A 272 -56.13 28.98 -122.47
N GLU A 273 -56.93 27.96 -122.79
CA GLU A 273 -57.65 27.17 -121.79
C GLU A 273 -56.76 26.14 -121.08
N VAL A 274 -55.79 25.55 -121.80
CA VAL A 274 -54.87 24.53 -121.23
C VAL A 274 -53.89 25.13 -120.22
N MET A 275 -53.42 26.36 -120.44
CA MET A 275 -52.49 27.04 -119.51
C MET A 275 -53.17 27.49 -118.21
N LYS A 276 -54.47 27.81 -118.27
CA LYS A 276 -55.22 28.28 -117.10
C LYS A 276 -55.46 27.15 -116.09
N ALA A 277 -55.91 25.98 -116.55
CA ALA A 277 -56.23 24.84 -115.69
C ALA A 277 -54.99 24.29 -114.94
N THR A 278 -53.82 24.22 -115.59
CA THR A 278 -52.59 23.72 -114.96
C THR A 278 -52.04 24.69 -113.90
N THR A 279 -52.18 26.00 -114.14
CA THR A 279 -51.69 27.03 -113.21
C THR A 279 -52.54 27.08 -111.94
N GLU A 280 -53.87 26.92 -112.06
CA GLU A 280 -54.78 26.88 -110.92
C GLU A 280 -54.56 25.63 -110.05
N GLN A 281 -54.38 24.46 -110.66
CA GLN A 281 -54.14 23.21 -109.93
C GLN A 281 -52.78 23.18 -109.21
N PHE A 282 -51.73 23.72 -109.84
CA PHE A 282 -50.41 23.87 -109.22
C PHE A 282 -50.45 24.82 -108.00
N ASN A 283 -51.12 25.96 -108.13
CA ASN A 283 -51.25 26.91 -107.03
C ASN A 283 -52.05 26.34 -105.85
N ALA A 284 -53.09 25.56 -106.11
CA ALA A 284 -53.88 24.91 -105.06
C ALA A 284 -53.04 23.90 -104.25
N GLN A 285 -52.26 23.05 -104.92
CA GLN A 285 -51.40 22.06 -104.24
C GLN A 285 -50.25 22.69 -103.46
N MET A 286 -49.62 23.75 -104.00
CA MET A 286 -48.55 24.46 -103.30
C MET A 286 -49.05 25.17 -102.04
N SER A 287 -50.25 25.78 -102.10
CA SER A 287 -50.82 26.47 -100.94
C SER A 287 -51.17 25.51 -99.80
N GLU A 288 -51.65 24.29 -100.12
CA GLU A 288 -51.96 23.27 -99.13
C GLU A 288 -50.71 22.68 -98.45
N LEU A 289 -49.65 22.45 -99.24
CA LEU A 289 -48.36 21.95 -98.73
C LEU A 289 -47.67 22.96 -97.81
N ILE A 290 -47.67 24.24 -98.18
CA ILE A 290 -47.08 25.31 -97.38
C ILE A 290 -47.83 25.49 -96.05
N ASP A 291 -49.17 25.48 -96.06
CA ASP A 291 -49.95 25.70 -94.82
C ASP A 291 -49.74 24.56 -93.80
N ARG A 292 -49.66 23.29 -94.27
CA ARG A 292 -49.36 22.14 -93.40
C ARG A 292 -47.94 22.17 -92.85
N LEU A 293 -46.93 22.35 -93.71
CA LEU A 293 -45.52 22.33 -93.30
C LEU A 293 -45.18 23.46 -92.33
N VAL A 294 -45.71 24.66 -92.57
CA VAL A 294 -45.43 25.82 -91.71
C VAL A 294 -46.09 25.65 -90.34
N LYS A 295 -47.36 25.24 -90.28
CA LYS A 295 -48.06 25.06 -88.99
C LYS A 295 -47.47 23.95 -88.12
N GLU A 296 -47.12 22.79 -88.71
CA GLU A 296 -46.50 21.72 -87.93
C GLU A 296 -45.11 22.10 -87.44
N ASN A 297 -44.27 22.73 -88.27
CA ASN A 297 -42.94 23.17 -87.85
C ASN A 297 -42.99 24.22 -86.73
N PHE A 298 -43.89 25.20 -86.80
CA PHE A 298 -44.01 26.20 -85.73
C PHE A 298 -44.54 25.60 -84.42
N LYS A 299 -45.38 24.55 -84.49
CA LYS A 299 -45.87 23.83 -83.32
C LYS A 299 -44.76 23.02 -82.64
N GLU A 300 -43.99 22.26 -83.41
CA GLU A 300 -42.81 21.52 -82.94
C GLU A 300 -41.74 22.45 -82.37
N LEU A 301 -41.46 23.57 -83.04
CA LEU A 301 -40.52 24.59 -82.57
C LEU A 301 -40.97 25.19 -81.23
N ASN A 302 -42.25 25.56 -81.10
CA ASN A 302 -42.77 26.11 -79.85
C ASN A 302 -42.71 25.09 -78.71
N SER A 303 -43.00 23.82 -79.00
CA SER A 303 -42.85 22.72 -78.02
C SER A 303 -41.40 22.57 -77.57
N SER A 304 -40.45 22.58 -78.50
CA SER A 304 -39.01 22.48 -78.22
C SER A 304 -38.50 23.66 -77.38
N VAL A 305 -38.96 24.88 -77.68
CA VAL A 305 -38.60 26.08 -76.92
C VAL A 305 -39.18 26.04 -75.50
N LEU A 306 -40.41 25.53 -75.32
CA LEU A 306 -41.00 25.33 -73.99
C LEU A 306 -40.22 24.27 -73.18
N MET A 307 -39.85 23.15 -73.80
CA MET A 307 -39.03 22.12 -73.16
C MET A 307 -37.64 22.68 -72.78
N LEU A 308 -37.02 23.49 -73.63
CA LEU A 308 -35.75 24.15 -73.33
C LEU A 308 -35.87 25.10 -72.12
N ASN A 309 -36.94 25.90 -72.07
CA ASN A 309 -37.17 26.80 -70.93
C ASN A 309 -37.43 26.03 -69.62
N SER A 310 -38.18 24.93 -69.67
CA SER A 310 -38.38 24.06 -68.50
C SER A 310 -37.05 23.47 -68.04
N TRP A 311 -36.27 22.93 -68.99
CA TRP A 311 -34.94 22.41 -68.71
C TRP A 311 -34.00 23.48 -68.13
N GLN A 312 -34.01 24.71 -68.64
CA GLN A 312 -33.20 25.80 -68.11
C GLN A 312 -33.56 26.14 -66.65
N LYS A 313 -34.86 26.10 -66.31
CA LYS A 313 -35.32 26.34 -64.94
C LYS A 313 -34.85 25.23 -63.99
N GLU A 314 -35.02 23.98 -64.39
CA GLU A 314 -34.57 22.81 -63.64
C GLU A 314 -33.04 22.79 -63.48
N ASN A 315 -32.30 23.06 -64.56
CA ASN A 315 -30.83 23.11 -64.53
C ASN A 315 -30.33 24.24 -63.60
N LYS A 316 -30.98 25.40 -63.59
CA LYS A 316 -30.64 26.48 -62.65
C LYS A 316 -30.81 26.06 -61.18
N GLU A 317 -31.89 25.32 -60.87
CA GLU A 317 -32.10 24.77 -59.52
C GLU A 317 -31.04 23.72 -59.16
N GLN A 318 -30.71 22.81 -60.08
CA GLN A 318 -29.67 21.80 -59.88
C GLN A 318 -28.29 22.43 -59.66
N VAL A 319 -27.92 23.45 -60.45
CA VAL A 319 -26.65 24.18 -60.26
C VAL A 319 -26.61 24.90 -58.92
N ALA A 320 -27.73 25.49 -58.48
CA ALA A 320 -27.80 26.12 -57.16
C ALA A 320 -27.67 25.09 -56.01
N GLN A 321 -28.26 23.90 -56.18
CA GLN A 321 -28.12 22.77 -55.25
C GLN A 321 -26.65 22.31 -55.16
N LEU A 322 -26.01 22.05 -56.30
CA LEU A 322 -24.60 21.67 -56.39
C LEU A 322 -23.69 22.71 -55.75
N GLY A 323 -23.99 24.00 -55.92
CA GLY A 323 -23.25 25.08 -55.24
C GLY A 323 -23.35 24.99 -53.72
N LYS A 324 -24.53 24.68 -53.17
CA LYS A 324 -24.71 24.48 -51.72
C LYS A 324 -23.98 23.24 -51.22
N GLU A 325 -24.04 22.14 -51.96
CA GLU A 325 -23.34 20.90 -51.61
C GLU A 325 -21.82 21.08 -51.65
N ALA A 326 -21.28 21.76 -52.66
CA ALA A 326 -19.87 22.10 -52.73
C ALA A 326 -19.42 22.97 -51.54
N GLN A 327 -20.23 23.95 -51.12
CA GLN A 327 -19.96 24.78 -49.95
C GLN A 327 -19.92 23.95 -48.66
N LEU A 328 -20.84 22.99 -48.50
CA LEU A 328 -20.90 22.09 -47.36
C LEU A 328 -19.65 21.20 -47.31
N ILE A 329 -19.25 20.63 -48.45
CA ILE A 329 -18.02 19.84 -48.58
C ILE A 329 -16.80 20.68 -48.17
N LEU A 330 -16.68 21.91 -48.69
CA LEU A 330 -15.57 22.80 -48.36
C LEU A 330 -15.48 23.07 -46.85
N THR A 331 -16.64 23.27 -46.21
CA THR A 331 -16.74 23.51 -44.76
C THR A 331 -16.32 22.28 -43.96
N ASN A 332 -16.76 21.09 -44.37
CA ASN A 332 -16.40 19.83 -43.72
C ASN A 332 -14.90 19.52 -43.86
N VAL A 333 -14.33 19.73 -45.06
CA VAL A 333 -12.90 19.57 -45.30
C VAL A 333 -12.10 20.53 -44.41
N SER A 334 -12.49 21.81 -44.34
CA SER A 334 -11.83 22.79 -43.47
C SER A 334 -11.86 22.39 -41.98
N LYS A 335 -12.98 21.85 -41.52
CA LYS A 335 -13.11 21.34 -40.15
C LYS A 335 -12.20 20.14 -39.90
N ALA A 336 -12.16 19.18 -40.83
CA ALA A 336 -11.29 18.01 -40.76
C ALA A 336 -9.81 18.41 -40.72
N THR A 337 -9.39 19.39 -41.52
CA THR A 337 -8.01 19.92 -41.49
C THR A 337 -7.66 20.50 -40.12
N LYS A 338 -8.57 21.28 -39.52
CA LYS A 338 -8.36 21.80 -38.15
C LYS A 338 -8.24 20.71 -37.10
N ASP A 339 -9.01 19.64 -37.23
CA ASP A 339 -8.96 18.53 -36.27
C ASP A 339 -7.69 17.68 -36.46
N LEU A 340 -7.18 17.55 -37.70
CA LEU A 340 -5.87 16.98 -37.97
C LEU A 340 -4.73 17.81 -37.35
N ASP A 341 -4.77 19.14 -37.46
CA ASP A 341 -3.77 20.01 -36.84
C ASP A 341 -3.72 19.83 -35.31
N LYS A 342 -4.88 19.71 -34.66
CA LYS A 342 -4.95 19.42 -33.21
C LYS A 342 -4.34 18.06 -32.89
N ALA A 343 -4.65 17.03 -33.68
CA ALA A 343 -4.10 15.69 -33.47
C ALA A 343 -2.56 15.70 -33.59
N THR A 344 -2.01 16.43 -34.55
CA THR A 344 -0.56 16.59 -34.72
C THR A 344 0.10 17.27 -33.51
N ILE A 345 -0.54 18.29 -32.94
CA ILE A 345 -0.05 18.94 -31.70
C ILE A 345 -0.03 17.94 -30.54
N VAL A 346 -1.12 17.18 -30.35
CA VAL A 346 -1.21 16.17 -29.28
C VAL A 346 -0.15 15.09 -29.45
N LEU A 347 0.04 14.56 -30.66
CA LEU A 347 1.06 13.55 -30.94
C LEU A 347 2.48 14.07 -30.64
N SER A 348 2.74 15.34 -30.93
CA SER A 348 4.02 15.98 -30.62
C SER A 348 4.26 16.10 -29.11
N GLN A 349 3.21 16.41 -28.34
CA GLN A 349 3.29 16.45 -26.87
C GLN A 349 3.52 15.06 -26.26
N VAL A 350 2.84 14.04 -26.78
CA VAL A 350 3.03 12.65 -26.34
C VAL A 350 4.46 12.18 -26.65
N ALA A 351 4.99 12.50 -27.82
CA ALA A 351 6.37 12.19 -28.18
C ALA A 351 7.37 12.83 -27.20
N ALA A 352 7.20 14.13 -26.89
CA ALA A 352 8.07 14.84 -25.96
C ALA A 352 8.00 14.26 -24.52
N LEU A 353 6.80 13.93 -24.03
CA LEU A 353 6.64 13.29 -22.71
C LEU A 353 7.26 11.89 -22.67
N SER A 354 7.11 11.12 -23.74
CA SER A 354 7.71 9.79 -23.87
C SER A 354 9.24 9.87 -23.83
N GLU A 355 9.81 10.88 -24.48
CA GLU A 355 11.25 11.16 -24.43
C GLU A 355 11.70 11.54 -23.02
N GLU A 356 10.98 12.43 -22.31
CA GLU A 356 11.27 12.79 -20.92
C GLU A 356 11.21 11.59 -19.95
N LEU A 357 10.32 10.63 -20.21
CA LEU A 357 10.17 9.42 -19.40
C LEU A 357 11.31 8.41 -19.62
N VAL A 358 11.76 8.23 -20.86
CA VAL A 358 12.64 7.13 -21.30
C VAL A 358 14.08 7.56 -21.53
N ALA A 359 14.38 8.86 -21.57
CA ALA A 359 15.75 9.37 -21.70
C ALA A 359 16.70 8.80 -20.62
N ASN A 360 18.00 8.88 -20.91
CA ASN A 360 19.06 8.35 -20.04
C ASN A 360 19.10 9.00 -18.63
N ASP A 361 18.47 10.16 -18.48
CA ASP A 361 18.24 10.90 -17.24
C ASP A 361 16.74 11.04 -16.91
N GLY A 362 15.87 10.40 -17.69
CA GLY A 362 14.43 10.40 -17.55
C GLY A 362 13.94 9.77 -16.25
N LYS A 363 12.69 10.06 -15.89
CA LYS A 363 12.13 9.67 -14.59
C LYS A 363 12.16 8.16 -14.34
N LEU A 364 12.00 7.33 -15.37
CA LEU A 364 12.05 5.88 -15.22
C LEU A 364 13.47 5.43 -14.83
N THR A 365 14.49 5.97 -15.49
CA THR A 365 15.89 5.69 -15.20
C THR A 365 16.28 6.17 -13.79
N GLN A 366 15.78 7.33 -13.36
CA GLN A 366 15.98 7.81 -11.98
C GLN A 366 15.34 6.87 -10.96
N LEU A 367 14.11 6.41 -11.22
CA LEU A 367 13.38 5.52 -10.32
C LEU A 367 14.06 4.14 -10.22
N VAL A 368 14.58 3.62 -11.34
CA VAL A 368 15.40 2.41 -11.37
C VAL A 368 16.70 2.60 -10.58
N ARG A 369 17.39 3.75 -10.71
CA ARG A 369 18.61 4.03 -9.93
C ARG A 369 18.34 4.13 -8.43
N GLU A 370 17.25 4.78 -8.00
CA GLU A 370 16.90 4.87 -6.58
C GLU A 370 16.46 3.51 -6.02
N LEU A 371 15.74 2.69 -6.80
CA LEU A 371 15.45 1.30 -6.42
C LEU A 371 16.73 0.46 -6.29
N ASP A 372 17.64 0.58 -7.23
CA ASP A 372 18.94 -0.10 -7.21
C ASP A 372 19.79 0.35 -6.01
N LYS A 373 19.73 1.65 -5.69
CA LYS A 373 20.39 2.21 -4.52
C LYS A 373 19.82 1.62 -3.23
N VAL A 374 18.49 1.55 -3.08
CA VAL A 374 17.85 1.03 -1.86
C VAL A 374 18.00 -0.50 -1.73
N MET A 375 17.91 -1.23 -2.85
CA MET A 375 18.00 -2.70 -2.85
C MET A 375 19.44 -3.21 -2.80
N ILE A 376 20.36 -2.61 -3.56
CA ILE A 376 21.72 -3.13 -3.76
C ILE A 376 22.77 -2.28 -3.03
N SER A 377 22.73 -0.95 -3.18
CA SER A 377 23.88 -0.10 -2.78
C SER A 377 23.89 0.31 -1.30
N ASP A 378 22.75 0.75 -0.77
CA ASP A 378 22.63 1.31 0.59
C ASP A 378 22.43 0.20 1.62
N GLY A 379 22.20 -1.05 1.18
CA GLY A 379 22.10 -2.24 2.02
C GLY A 379 20.97 -2.25 3.04
N LYS A 380 20.23 -1.14 3.20
CA LYS A 380 19.21 -0.94 4.24
C LYS A 380 18.11 -1.99 4.19
N PHE A 381 17.67 -2.39 3.00
CA PHE A 381 16.68 -3.45 2.87
C PHE A 381 17.25 -4.78 3.40
N THR A 382 18.46 -5.13 2.99
CA THR A 382 19.19 -6.31 3.48
C THR A 382 19.40 -6.25 4.99
N ASP A 383 19.82 -5.11 5.54
CA ASP A 383 20.02 -4.90 6.98
C ASP A 383 18.71 -5.06 7.77
N ILE A 384 17.60 -4.53 7.25
CA ILE A 384 16.28 -4.71 7.86
C ILE A 384 15.90 -6.20 7.85
N VAL A 385 16.06 -6.89 6.72
CA VAL A 385 15.79 -8.32 6.61
C VAL A 385 16.64 -9.12 7.59
N THR A 386 17.94 -8.85 7.68
CA THR A 386 18.83 -9.52 8.63
C THR A 386 18.48 -9.22 10.09
N ARG A 387 18.06 -7.98 10.42
CA ARG A 387 17.59 -7.64 11.78
C ARG A 387 16.28 -8.33 12.14
N VAL A 388 15.37 -8.47 11.18
CA VAL A 388 14.14 -9.26 11.36
C VAL A 388 14.50 -10.73 11.60
N GLU A 389 15.38 -11.31 10.78
CA GLU A 389 15.83 -12.69 10.94
C GLU A 389 16.45 -12.95 12.32
N ARG A 390 17.37 -12.09 12.78
CA ARG A 390 17.94 -12.18 14.14
C ARG A 390 16.89 -12.03 15.24
N SER A 391 15.89 -11.18 15.02
CA SER A 391 14.81 -10.99 16.01
C SER A 391 13.93 -12.23 16.11
N VAL A 392 13.66 -12.90 14.99
CA VAL A 392 12.96 -14.19 14.95
C VAL A 392 13.76 -15.27 15.69
N ASP A 393 15.08 -15.35 15.47
CA ASP A 393 15.94 -16.32 16.15
C ASP A 393 16.02 -16.08 17.68
N THR A 394 16.09 -14.81 18.07
CA THR A 394 16.05 -14.41 19.49
C THR A 394 14.70 -14.75 20.12
N LEU A 395 13.59 -14.50 19.43
CA LEU A 395 12.24 -14.88 19.89
C LEU A 395 12.10 -16.40 20.06
N LEU A 396 12.63 -17.18 19.11
CA LEU A 396 12.64 -18.64 19.20
C LEU A 396 13.39 -19.10 20.46
N THR A 397 14.61 -18.59 20.66
CA THR A 397 15.45 -18.94 21.82
C THR A 397 14.77 -18.56 23.14
N THR A 398 14.15 -17.38 23.19
CA THR A 398 13.44 -16.90 24.39
C THR A 398 12.21 -17.74 24.68
N THR A 399 11.48 -18.16 23.63
CA THR A 399 10.31 -19.03 23.76
C THR A 399 10.70 -20.42 24.29
N MET A 400 11.83 -20.97 23.83
CA MET A 400 12.37 -22.23 24.36
C MET A 400 12.75 -22.11 25.84
N ALA A 401 13.44 -21.03 26.23
CA ALA A 401 13.78 -20.78 27.63
C ALA A 401 12.54 -20.58 28.52
N TYR A 402 11.50 -19.94 27.98
CA TYR A 402 10.20 -19.78 28.64
C TYR A 402 9.48 -21.12 28.85
N ASP A 403 9.52 -22.02 27.86
CA ASP A 403 8.97 -23.38 28.01
C ASP A 403 9.73 -24.15 29.09
N GLU A 404 11.06 -24.09 29.09
CA GLU A 404 11.89 -24.75 30.12
C GLU A 404 11.59 -24.24 31.54
N THR A 405 11.44 -22.91 31.70
CA THR A 405 11.07 -22.33 32.99
C THR A 405 9.65 -22.69 33.41
N THR A 406 8.71 -22.75 32.46
CA THR A 406 7.34 -23.20 32.71
C THR A 406 7.31 -24.68 33.16
N GLN A 407 8.11 -25.54 32.55
CA GLN A 407 8.27 -26.93 32.97
C GLN A 407 8.85 -27.03 34.40
N LYS A 408 9.92 -26.27 34.69
CA LYS A 408 10.51 -26.22 36.05
C LYS A 408 9.51 -25.70 37.08
N LEU A 409 8.72 -24.68 36.76
CA LEU A 409 7.67 -24.15 37.62
C LEU A 409 6.59 -25.21 37.89
N ASN A 410 6.13 -25.92 36.87
CA ASN A 410 5.16 -27.00 37.03
C ASN A 410 5.69 -28.12 37.96
N ILE A 411 6.97 -28.47 37.83
CA ILE A 411 7.62 -29.43 38.74
C ILE A 411 7.65 -28.88 40.17
N TRP A 412 8.05 -27.62 40.35
CA TRP A 412 8.10 -26.98 41.67
C TRP A 412 6.72 -26.90 42.33
N VAL A 413 5.69 -26.48 41.59
CA VAL A 413 4.30 -26.41 42.07
C VAL A 413 3.80 -27.79 42.51
N ARG A 414 4.11 -28.85 41.74
CA ARG A 414 3.78 -30.23 42.13
C ARG A 414 4.52 -30.65 43.40
N ASN A 415 5.80 -30.31 43.54
CA ASN A 415 6.56 -30.60 44.76
C ASN A 415 6.02 -29.84 45.98
N GLN A 416 5.60 -28.59 45.80
CA GLN A 416 5.01 -27.76 46.85
C GLN A 416 3.65 -28.31 47.30
N MET A 417 2.81 -28.75 46.36
CA MET A 417 1.55 -29.44 46.70
C MET A 417 1.83 -30.72 47.49
N ASN A 418 2.74 -31.57 47.01
CA ASN A 418 3.12 -32.80 47.71
C ASN A 418 3.71 -32.53 49.10
N PHE A 419 4.46 -31.44 49.27
CA PHE A 419 4.99 -31.03 50.58
C PHE A 419 3.87 -30.54 51.50
N SER A 420 2.92 -29.75 50.98
CA SER A 420 1.74 -29.29 51.71
C SER A 420 0.90 -30.47 52.21
N ASP A 421 0.61 -31.43 51.33
CA ASP A 421 -0.15 -32.64 51.69
C ASP A 421 0.60 -33.44 52.78
N LYS A 422 1.92 -33.59 52.65
CA LYS A 422 2.75 -34.27 53.65
C LYS A 422 2.83 -33.50 54.96
N ALA A 423 2.87 -32.17 54.93
CA ALA A 423 2.88 -31.33 56.12
C ALA A 423 1.52 -31.40 56.83
N GLU A 424 0.41 -31.48 56.11
CA GLU A 424 -0.93 -31.68 56.67
C GLU A 424 -1.06 -33.06 57.34
N ILE A 425 -0.54 -34.12 56.69
CA ILE A 425 -0.42 -35.45 57.30
C ILE A 425 0.47 -35.39 58.55
N LEU A 426 1.60 -34.69 58.50
CA LEU A 426 2.51 -34.54 59.64
C LEU A 426 1.85 -33.79 60.81
N ILE A 427 1.09 -32.73 60.52
CA ILE A 427 0.32 -31.98 61.53
C ILE A 427 -0.73 -32.89 62.17
N SER A 428 -1.46 -33.67 61.37
CA SER A 428 -2.44 -34.64 61.86
C SER A 428 -1.78 -35.73 62.73
N GLN A 429 -0.64 -36.26 62.30
CA GLN A 429 0.15 -37.22 63.08
C GLN A 429 0.73 -36.61 64.36
N LEU A 430 1.13 -35.34 64.35
CA LEU A 430 1.61 -34.60 65.53
C LEU A 430 0.47 -34.34 66.54
N GLU A 431 -0.74 -34.05 66.06
CA GLU A 431 -1.94 -33.96 66.89
C GLU A 431 -2.33 -35.31 67.50
N GLU A 432 -2.20 -36.40 66.74
CA GLU A 432 -2.36 -37.76 67.23
C GLU A 432 -1.28 -38.11 68.28
N PHE A 433 -0.03 -37.69 68.05
CA PHE A 433 1.11 -37.83 68.97
C PHE A 433 0.90 -37.11 70.31
N ARG A 434 0.24 -35.95 70.30
CA ARG A 434 -0.08 -35.17 71.51
C ARG A 434 -0.97 -35.95 72.49
N ASN A 435 -1.73 -36.94 72.00
CA ASN A 435 -2.74 -37.66 72.78
C ASN A 435 -2.29 -39.07 73.24
N LEU A 436 -1.02 -39.46 73.09
CA LEU A 436 -0.57 -40.82 73.39
C LEU A 436 0.03 -40.99 74.80
N ASN A 437 -0.42 -42.04 75.50
CA ASN A 437 0.00 -42.42 76.85
C ASN A 437 1.29 -43.28 76.87
N GLY A 438 1.97 -43.32 78.02
CA GLY A 438 3.36 -43.74 78.20
C GLY A 438 3.82 -45.11 77.68
N SER A 439 2.95 -46.10 77.42
CA SER A 439 3.38 -47.41 76.90
C SER A 439 3.78 -47.38 75.41
N THR A 440 3.32 -46.38 74.65
CA THR A 440 3.69 -46.21 73.23
C THR A 440 5.10 -45.63 73.07
N TRP A 441 5.56 -44.84 74.06
CA TRP A 441 6.91 -44.27 74.08
C TRP A 441 8.01 -45.33 74.14
N ASP A 442 7.77 -46.45 74.82
CA ASP A 442 8.74 -47.53 74.95
C ASP A 442 8.95 -48.27 73.61
N ASN A 443 7.87 -48.48 72.84
CA ASN A 443 7.97 -49.04 71.49
C ASN A 443 8.67 -48.08 70.51
N TYR A 444 8.42 -46.77 70.63
CA TYR A 444 9.06 -45.78 69.77
C TYR A 444 10.56 -45.67 70.04
N ARG A 445 10.98 -45.77 71.30
CA ARG A 445 12.40 -45.82 71.68
C ARG A 445 13.10 -47.05 71.10
N ALA A 446 12.41 -48.20 71.06
CA ALA A 446 12.93 -49.42 70.44
C ALA A 446 13.10 -49.31 68.91
N GLU A 447 12.19 -48.65 68.19
CA GLU A 447 12.33 -48.41 66.75
C GLU A 447 13.36 -47.31 66.41
N MET A 448 13.51 -46.31 67.29
CA MET A 448 14.55 -45.29 67.18
C MET A 448 15.95 -45.93 67.30
N ASP A 449 16.15 -46.86 68.23
CA ASP A 449 17.40 -47.61 68.38
C ASP A 449 17.73 -48.49 67.16
N LYS A 450 16.72 -49.06 66.50
CA LYS A 450 16.91 -49.77 65.23
C LYS A 450 17.38 -48.82 64.13
N SER A 451 16.78 -47.63 64.05
CA SER A 451 17.12 -46.61 63.05
C SER A 451 18.52 -46.04 63.26
N ILE A 452 18.91 -45.77 64.50
CA ILE A 452 20.28 -45.34 64.85
C ILE A 452 21.32 -46.41 64.48
N ASN A 453 21.00 -47.70 64.68
CA ASN A 453 21.90 -48.79 64.26
C ASN A 453 22.01 -48.95 62.73
N ILE A 454 20.98 -48.58 61.96
CA ILE A 454 21.05 -48.54 60.50
C ILE A 454 21.96 -47.39 60.04
N ILE A 455 21.79 -46.20 60.61
CA ILE A 455 22.64 -45.03 60.32
C ILE A 455 24.10 -45.31 60.69
N LYS A 456 24.34 -45.96 61.84
CA LYS A 456 25.68 -46.35 62.27
C LYS A 456 26.34 -47.31 61.27
N ARG A 457 25.61 -48.31 60.77
CA ARG A 457 26.11 -49.24 59.73
C ARG A 457 26.39 -48.54 58.40
N ALA A 458 25.49 -47.64 57.97
CA ALA A 458 25.69 -46.86 56.75
C ALA A 458 26.93 -45.96 56.85
N SER A 459 27.14 -45.31 58.01
CA SER A 459 28.33 -44.50 58.27
C SER A 459 29.63 -45.31 58.24
N THR A 460 29.65 -46.49 58.86
CA THR A 460 30.81 -47.40 58.80
C THR A 460 31.09 -47.89 57.38
N SER A 461 30.06 -48.18 56.59
CA SER A 461 30.22 -48.56 55.18
C SER A 461 30.78 -47.40 54.36
N LEU A 462 30.25 -46.19 54.55
CA LEU A 462 30.71 -44.99 53.85
C LEU A 462 32.18 -44.68 54.16
N GLY A 463 32.62 -44.87 55.41
CA GLY A 463 34.02 -44.75 55.78
C GLY A 463 34.92 -45.75 55.05
N LYS A 464 34.48 -47.01 54.92
CA LYS A 464 35.21 -48.05 54.18
C LYS A 464 35.26 -47.78 52.68
N ASP A 465 34.17 -47.28 52.10
CA ASP A 465 34.10 -46.89 50.69
C ASP A 465 35.01 -45.69 50.41
N LEU A 466 35.09 -44.72 51.33
CA LEU A 466 36.00 -43.59 51.22
C LEU A 466 37.48 -44.02 51.23
N GLU A 467 37.82 -45.01 52.07
CA GLU A 467 39.18 -45.55 52.16
C GLU A 467 39.56 -46.35 50.92
N ASN A 468 38.63 -47.13 50.36
CA ASN A 468 38.81 -47.80 49.07
C ASN A 468 38.98 -46.80 47.91
N ILE A 469 38.19 -45.72 47.86
CA ILE A 469 38.33 -44.65 46.86
C ILE A 469 39.70 -43.98 46.96
N ASN A 470 40.19 -43.75 48.18
CA ASN A 470 41.50 -43.17 48.41
C ASN A 470 42.61 -44.10 47.88
N GLN A 471 42.48 -45.40 48.12
CA GLN A 471 43.42 -46.40 47.60
C GLN A 471 43.41 -46.46 46.06
N GLU A 472 42.22 -46.46 45.44
CA GLU A 472 42.09 -46.43 43.97
C GLU A 472 42.63 -45.13 43.36
N PHE A 473 42.47 -43.99 44.05
CA PHE A 473 43.04 -42.72 43.64
C PHE A 473 44.57 -42.76 43.63
N TYR A 474 45.21 -43.33 44.66
CA TYR A 474 46.67 -43.46 44.70
C TYR A 474 47.21 -44.42 43.63
N GLU A 475 46.52 -45.53 43.35
CA GLU A 475 46.89 -46.44 42.25
C GLU A 475 46.83 -45.73 40.89
N ARG A 476 45.73 -45.01 40.61
CA ARG A 476 45.58 -44.24 39.36
C ARG A 476 46.56 -43.07 39.26
N LEU A 477 46.89 -42.42 40.38
CA LEU A 477 47.91 -41.36 40.42
C LEU A 477 49.30 -41.92 40.11
N ASN A 478 49.64 -43.08 40.68
CA ASN A 478 50.89 -43.75 40.38
C ASN A 478 50.98 -44.17 38.90
N ASP A 479 49.91 -44.73 38.34
CA ASP A 479 49.85 -45.10 36.92
C ASP A 479 49.98 -43.88 35.99
N THR A 480 49.36 -42.75 36.34
CA THR A 480 49.50 -41.51 35.56
C THR A 480 50.91 -40.95 35.66
N LEU A 481 51.53 -40.97 36.83
CA LEU A 481 52.93 -40.53 37.00
C LEU A 481 53.92 -41.43 36.26
N GLN A 482 53.72 -42.76 36.26
CA GLN A 482 54.54 -43.68 35.46
C GLN A 482 54.36 -43.48 33.96
N ASN A 483 53.13 -43.26 33.49
CA ASN A 483 52.87 -42.95 32.09
C ASN A 483 53.49 -41.61 31.68
N LEU A 484 53.47 -40.61 32.57
CA LEU A 484 54.12 -39.32 32.36
C LEU A 484 55.64 -39.46 32.30
N ASP A 485 56.25 -40.25 33.20
CA ASP A 485 57.68 -40.55 33.17
C ASP A 485 58.07 -41.29 31.88
N GLY A 486 57.25 -42.27 31.44
CA GLY A 486 57.43 -42.93 30.15
C GLY A 486 57.34 -41.98 28.95
N LEU A 487 56.45 -40.99 28.98
CA LEU A 487 56.36 -39.92 27.98
C LEU A 487 57.60 -39.02 28.00
N ILE A 488 58.09 -38.63 29.19
CA ILE A 488 59.29 -37.80 29.35
C ILE A 488 60.52 -38.55 28.85
N GLN A 489 60.68 -39.84 29.18
CA GLN A 489 61.78 -40.67 28.68
C GLN A 489 61.74 -40.81 27.15
N ARG A 490 60.56 -41.02 26.56
CA ARG A 490 60.38 -41.05 25.09
C ARG A 490 60.70 -39.69 24.45
N PHE A 491 60.34 -38.58 25.08
CA PHE A 491 60.64 -37.24 24.60
C PHE A 491 62.16 -36.95 24.64
N MET A 492 62.84 -37.37 25.72
CA MET A 492 64.29 -37.28 25.87
C MET A 492 65.05 -38.17 24.86
N MET A 493 64.53 -39.37 24.56
CA MET A 493 65.09 -40.27 23.53
C MET A 493 64.83 -39.78 22.10
N GLY A 494 63.72 -39.09 21.85
CA GLY A 494 63.42 -38.46 20.56
C GLY A 494 64.33 -37.27 20.22
N GLN A 495 64.84 -36.55 21.23
CA GLN A 495 65.80 -35.46 20.99
C GLN A 495 67.23 -35.95 20.73
N THR A 496 67.58 -37.19 21.12
CA THR A 496 68.93 -37.74 20.91
C THR A 496 69.15 -38.32 19.51
N THR A 497 68.10 -38.56 18.71
CA THR A 497 68.22 -39.02 17.31
C THR A 497 68.29 -37.90 16.27
N VAL A 498 67.99 -36.64 16.63
CA VAL A 498 68.25 -35.48 15.75
C VAL A 498 69.67 -34.90 15.95
N ALA A 499 70.39 -35.34 16.99
CA ALA A 499 71.75 -34.89 17.32
C ALA A 499 72.88 -35.87 16.91
N ARG A 500 72.59 -36.88 16.07
CA ARG A 500 73.61 -37.69 15.37
C ARG A 500 73.27 -37.80 13.89
N ARG A 501 73.54 -36.70 13.18
CA ARG A 501 74.20 -36.75 11.87
C ARG A 501 75.70 -36.71 12.09
#